data_AF-A0A3C0NPU3-F1
#
_entry.id   AF-A0A3C0NPU3-F1
#
_cell.length_a   1.000
_cell.length_b   1.000
_cell.length_c   1.000
_cell.angle_alpha   90.00
_cell.angle_beta   90.00
_cell.angle_gamma   90.00
#
_symmetry.space_group_name_H-M   'P 1'
#
loop_
_entity.id
_entity.type
_entity.pdbx_description
1 polymer ?
#
loop_
_entity_poly.entity_id
_entity_poly.type
_entity_poly.pdbx_seq_one_letter_code
_entity_poly.pdbx_strand_id
1 'polypeptide(L)'
;KWCIYPMYTFAHPIEDALETITHSICTLEFEDQRPFYDWLMEHLAEAGLIAQPVPKQYEFARLNLTYVVLSKRKLIQLVEEKHVSGWDDPRLPTLAGARRRGYTAAGFKLFTDRIGVSKADSWIEYTILEDCMREVLNLEAERRIAVLDPIKLVIDNYPEDSSEDCFAPNHPLKPELGKRVVQLSKELWIEREDFMEVPSKGYFRLFPDNMVRLRYGYVVKCTGCEKDAQGNVTVVHCEYLPDTKSGTPGSDSVKVKGNIHWVSANHAYEAEIRMYDRLFKDPHPGSGDRDFLKDINPNSVTTIKAQLELSLKEAKPAESFQFERHGYFVADRKDSVAGKPVFNRTVTLRDAWQK
;
A
#
# COMPACT_ATOMS: atom_id res chain seq x y z
N LYS A 1 -37.30 9.99 27.77
CA LYS A 1 -38.04 9.07 28.67
C LYS A 1 -37.25 8.77 29.94
N TRP A 2 -35.91 8.68 29.88
CA TRP A 2 -35.05 8.48 31.05
C TRP A 2 -34.36 9.79 31.49
N CYS A 3 -34.14 9.96 32.79
CA CYS A 3 -33.38 11.08 33.40
C CYS A 3 -32.23 10.60 34.30
N ILE A 4 -32.02 9.28 34.39
CA ILE A 4 -30.90 8.62 35.08
C ILE A 4 -30.32 7.57 34.14
N TYR A 5 -29.01 7.38 34.19
CA TYR A 5 -28.28 6.47 33.28
C TYR A 5 -27.32 5.60 34.10
N PRO A 6 -27.24 4.29 33.82
CA PRO A 6 -26.29 3.42 34.49
C PRO A 6 -24.86 3.73 34.06
N MET A 7 -23.90 3.45 34.94
CA MET A 7 -22.47 3.47 34.62
C MET A 7 -22.10 2.22 33.80
N TYR A 8 -21.05 2.30 32.98
CA TYR A 8 -20.55 1.17 32.20
C TYR A 8 -20.34 -0.09 33.05
N THR A 9 -19.65 0.05 34.18
CA THR A 9 -19.33 -1.05 35.11
C THR A 9 -20.59 -1.74 35.69
N PHE A 10 -21.75 -1.08 35.69
CA PHE A 10 -23.02 -1.68 36.10
C PHE A 10 -23.81 -2.25 34.92
N ALA A 11 -23.83 -1.54 33.79
CA ALA A 11 -24.62 -1.93 32.62
C ALA A 11 -24.00 -3.14 31.89
N HIS A 12 -22.67 -3.13 31.68
CA HIS A 12 -21.98 -4.12 30.86
C HIS A 12 -22.16 -5.57 31.33
N PRO A 13 -22.01 -5.90 32.64
CA PRO A 13 -22.23 -7.26 33.11
C PRO A 13 -23.70 -7.71 32.94
N ILE A 14 -24.64 -6.78 33.11
CA ILE A 14 -26.08 -7.06 32.95
C ILE A 14 -26.42 -7.31 31.49
N GLU A 15 -25.87 -6.52 30.57
CA GLU A 15 -26.00 -6.73 29.13
C GLU A 15 -25.49 -8.11 28.73
N ASP A 16 -24.30 -8.50 29.19
CA ASP A 16 -23.74 -9.84 28.94
C ASP A 16 -24.67 -10.96 29.44
N ALA A 17 -25.23 -10.82 30.64
CA ALA A 17 -26.13 -11.82 31.21
C ALA A 17 -27.46 -11.93 30.45
N LEU A 18 -28.05 -10.79 30.05
CA LEU A 18 -29.30 -10.74 29.30
C LEU A 18 -29.13 -11.29 27.88
N GLU A 19 -27.96 -11.08 27.28
CA GLU A 19 -27.61 -11.61 25.95
C GLU A 19 -27.05 -13.04 26.01
N THR A 20 -27.00 -13.65 27.20
CA THR A 20 -26.50 -15.03 27.42
C THR A 20 -25.06 -15.24 26.94
N ILE A 21 -24.22 -14.21 27.10
CA ILE A 21 -22.80 -14.29 26.77
C ILE A 21 -22.12 -15.34 27.64
N THR A 22 -21.20 -16.10 27.05
CA THR A 22 -20.40 -17.10 27.79
C THR A 22 -19.03 -16.57 28.16
N HIS A 23 -18.38 -15.88 27.20
CA HIS A 23 -17.04 -15.33 27.33
C HIS A 23 -17.09 -13.85 26.95
N SER A 24 -17.12 -12.98 27.95
CA SER A 24 -17.02 -11.54 27.77
C SER A 24 -15.56 -11.17 27.63
N ILE A 25 -15.13 -10.84 26.42
CA ILE A 25 -13.71 -10.62 26.09
C ILE A 25 -13.44 -9.11 26.02
N CYS A 26 -12.65 -8.60 26.96
CA CYS A 26 -12.31 -7.18 27.04
C CYS A 26 -10.79 -6.96 27.10
N THR A 27 -10.34 -5.72 27.20
CA THR A 27 -8.92 -5.38 27.30
C THR A 27 -8.45 -5.34 28.75
N LEU A 28 -7.13 -5.42 28.98
CA LEU A 28 -6.53 -5.40 30.33
C LEU A 28 -6.88 -4.15 31.14
N GLU A 29 -7.27 -3.04 30.50
CA GLU A 29 -7.78 -1.85 31.20
C GLU A 29 -9.00 -2.12 32.11
N PHE A 30 -9.68 -3.26 31.95
CA PHE A 30 -10.85 -3.67 32.76
C PHE A 30 -10.56 -4.82 33.73
N GLU A 31 -9.32 -5.28 33.86
CA GLU A 31 -8.98 -6.40 34.74
C GLU A 31 -9.30 -6.10 36.21
N ASP A 32 -9.00 -4.88 36.67
CA ASP A 32 -9.32 -4.41 38.03
C ASP A 32 -10.84 -4.27 38.28
N GLN A 33 -11.66 -4.23 37.22
CA GLN A 33 -13.13 -4.17 37.34
C GLN A 33 -13.76 -5.56 37.46
N ARG A 34 -13.01 -6.63 37.15
CA ARG A 34 -13.53 -8.01 37.19
C ARG A 34 -14.13 -8.41 38.55
N PRO A 35 -13.53 -8.09 39.71
CA PRO A 35 -14.13 -8.45 41.00
C PRO A 35 -15.54 -7.88 41.18
N PHE A 36 -15.82 -6.69 40.63
CA PHE A 36 -17.17 -6.11 40.65
C PHE A 36 -18.10 -6.78 39.64
N TYR A 37 -17.59 -7.13 38.45
CA TYR A 37 -18.33 -7.91 37.45
C TYR A 37 -18.84 -9.22 38.07
N ASP A 38 -17.93 -9.99 38.69
CA ASP A 38 -18.23 -11.29 39.30
C ASP A 38 -19.22 -11.13 40.47
N TRP A 39 -18.99 -10.14 41.35
CA TRP A 39 -19.90 -9.83 42.45
C TRP A 39 -21.33 -9.54 41.94
N LEU A 40 -21.48 -8.71 40.90
CA LEU A 40 -22.79 -8.35 40.37
C LEU A 40 -23.50 -9.57 39.75
N MET A 41 -22.78 -10.41 39.01
CA MET A 41 -23.32 -11.64 38.42
C MET A 41 -23.80 -12.63 39.48
N GLU A 42 -23.02 -12.85 40.54
CA GLU A 42 -23.42 -13.72 41.65
C GLU A 42 -24.72 -13.23 42.30
N HIS A 43 -24.82 -11.95 42.65
CA HIS A 43 -25.98 -11.39 43.35
C HIS A 43 -27.24 -11.39 42.48
N LEU A 44 -27.10 -11.10 41.18
CA LEU A 44 -28.24 -11.14 40.26
C LEU A 44 -28.74 -12.58 40.04
N ALA A 45 -27.83 -13.55 40.01
CA ALA A 45 -28.20 -14.95 39.87
C ALA A 45 -28.86 -15.49 41.15
N GLU A 46 -28.35 -15.14 42.34
CA GLU A 46 -28.97 -15.45 43.63
C GLU A 46 -30.38 -14.86 43.75
N ALA A 47 -30.57 -13.64 43.24
CA ALA A 47 -31.87 -12.97 43.19
C ALA A 47 -32.83 -13.57 42.14
N GLY A 48 -32.41 -14.56 41.34
CA GLY A 48 -33.21 -15.16 40.28
C GLY A 48 -33.52 -14.19 39.12
N LEU A 49 -32.70 -13.15 38.96
CA LEU A 49 -32.89 -12.10 37.95
C LEU A 49 -32.20 -12.41 36.62
N ILE A 50 -31.21 -13.31 36.63
CA ILE A 50 -30.49 -13.75 35.43
C ILE A 50 -30.38 -15.28 35.39
N ALA A 51 -30.18 -15.82 34.19
CA ALA A 51 -30.02 -17.25 33.98
C ALA A 51 -28.62 -17.72 34.36
N GLN A 52 -28.52 -18.99 34.78
CA GLN A 52 -27.25 -19.70 34.95
C GLN A 52 -26.97 -20.55 33.69
N PRO A 53 -25.69 -20.77 33.30
CA PRO A 53 -24.48 -20.23 33.93
C PRO A 53 -24.28 -18.73 33.65
N VAL A 54 -23.73 -18.00 34.63
CA VAL A 54 -23.39 -16.59 34.46
C VAL A 54 -22.21 -16.38 33.47
N PRO A 55 -22.18 -15.26 32.74
CA PRO A 55 -21.04 -14.92 31.86
C PRO A 55 -19.74 -14.78 32.65
N LYS A 56 -18.61 -15.00 31.96
CA LYS A 56 -17.27 -14.82 32.55
C LYS A 56 -16.46 -13.82 31.75
N GLN A 57 -15.80 -12.90 32.44
CA GLN A 57 -14.90 -11.92 31.83
C GLN A 57 -13.48 -12.51 31.62
N TYR A 58 -12.91 -12.22 30.45
CA TYR A 58 -11.54 -12.56 30.07
C TYR A 58 -10.87 -11.37 29.40
N GLU A 59 -9.63 -11.09 29.76
CA GLU A 59 -8.90 -9.94 29.24
C GLU A 59 -7.73 -10.36 28.36
N PHE A 60 -7.41 -9.48 27.41
CA PHE A 60 -6.22 -9.54 26.59
C PHE A 60 -5.54 -8.18 26.48
N ALA A 61 -4.25 -8.19 26.21
CA ALA A 61 -3.47 -6.98 25.95
C ALA A 61 -3.97 -6.29 24.68
N ARG A 62 -4.17 -4.98 24.76
CA ARG A 62 -4.58 -4.18 23.62
C ARG A 62 -3.49 -4.14 22.55
N LEU A 63 -3.91 -3.96 21.31
CA LEU A 63 -2.99 -3.70 20.20
C LEU A 63 -2.33 -2.33 20.38
N ASN A 64 -0.99 -2.31 20.39
CA ASN A 64 -0.20 -1.10 20.20
C ASN A 64 0.72 -1.29 18.98
N LEU A 65 0.72 -0.32 18.07
CA LEU A 65 1.47 -0.36 16.81
C LEU A 65 2.48 0.78 16.79
N THR A 66 3.73 0.50 16.41
CA THR A 66 4.73 1.55 16.21
C THR A 66 4.26 2.53 15.13
N TYR A 67 4.65 3.80 15.24
CA TYR A 67 4.30 4.90 14.33
C TYR A 67 2.79 5.23 14.24
N VAL A 68 1.97 4.72 15.16
CA VAL A 68 0.51 4.89 15.14
C VAL A 68 0.00 5.40 16.49
N VAL A 69 -1.01 6.28 16.46
CA VAL A 69 -1.76 6.69 17.66
C VAL A 69 -3.19 6.15 17.59
N LEU A 70 -3.62 5.43 18.63
CA LEU A 70 -4.99 4.87 18.73
C LEU A 70 -5.89 5.65 19.71
N SER A 71 -5.33 6.62 20.44
CA SER A 71 -6.11 7.44 21.37
C SER A 71 -7.15 8.28 20.63
N LYS A 72 -8.43 8.13 21.01
CA LYS A 72 -9.54 8.91 20.45
C LYS A 72 -9.30 10.41 20.53
N ARG A 73 -8.75 10.91 21.65
CA ARG A 73 -8.41 12.33 21.83
C ARG A 73 -7.39 12.81 20.79
N LYS A 74 -6.30 12.05 20.60
CA LYS A 74 -5.27 12.38 19.60
C LYS A 74 -5.83 12.32 18.17
N LEU A 75 -6.67 11.33 17.86
CA LEU A 75 -7.29 11.19 16.54
C LEU A 75 -8.27 12.33 16.22
N ILE A 76 -9.11 12.73 17.19
CA ILE A 76 -9.99 13.91 17.06
C ILE A 76 -9.14 15.14 16.76
N GLN A 77 -8.07 15.36 17.53
CA GLN A 77 -7.19 16.51 17.34
C GLN A 77 -6.57 16.54 15.94
N LEU A 78 -6.07 15.40 15.43
CA LEU A 78 -5.55 15.31 14.05
C LEU A 78 -6.57 15.75 12.99
N VAL A 79 -7.85 15.40 13.18
CA VAL A 79 -8.93 15.69 12.25
C VAL A 79 -9.41 17.14 12.39
N GLU A 80 -9.70 17.61 13.60
CA GLU A 80 -10.23 18.95 13.86
C GLU A 80 -9.22 20.05 13.52
N GLU A 81 -7.93 19.83 13.81
CA GLU A 81 -6.85 20.74 13.46
C GLU A 81 -6.34 20.57 12.02
N LYS A 82 -6.98 19.68 11.22
CA LYS A 82 -6.68 19.47 9.79
C LYS A 82 -5.25 19.00 9.46
N HIS A 83 -4.61 18.26 10.37
CA HIS A 83 -3.37 17.53 10.07
C HIS A 83 -3.61 16.38 9.07
N VAL A 84 -4.86 15.91 9.00
CA VAL A 84 -5.35 14.93 8.04
C VAL A 84 -6.64 15.41 7.35
N SER A 85 -6.97 14.82 6.20
CA SER A 85 -8.12 15.21 5.37
C SER A 85 -9.50 14.84 5.95
N GLY A 86 -9.53 13.97 6.96
CA GLY A 86 -10.75 13.52 7.62
C GLY A 86 -10.58 12.14 8.28
N TRP A 87 -11.67 11.59 8.82
CA TRP A 87 -11.67 10.28 9.50
C TRP A 87 -11.34 9.09 8.58
N ASP A 88 -11.50 9.25 7.27
CA ASP A 88 -11.15 8.24 6.27
C ASP A 88 -9.84 8.57 5.53
N ASP A 89 -9.03 9.49 6.04
CA ASP A 89 -7.69 9.77 5.49
C ASP A 89 -6.85 8.48 5.47
N PRO A 90 -6.20 8.11 4.34
CA PRO A 90 -5.40 6.89 4.23
C PRO A 90 -4.18 6.78 5.15
N ARG A 91 -3.86 7.82 5.92
CA ARG A 91 -2.79 7.83 6.94
C ARG A 91 -3.32 7.55 8.34
N LEU A 92 -4.65 7.63 8.56
CA LEU A 92 -5.24 7.34 9.87
C LEU A 92 -5.40 5.83 10.10
N PRO A 93 -5.24 5.35 11.34
CA PRO A 93 -5.42 3.94 11.70
C PRO A 93 -6.90 3.56 11.89
N THR A 94 -7.82 4.27 11.23
CA THR A 94 -9.24 3.94 11.24
C THR A 94 -9.50 2.86 10.20
N LEU A 95 -10.52 2.01 10.42
CA LEU A 95 -10.91 1.04 9.39
C LEU A 95 -11.33 1.72 8.09
N ALA A 96 -11.93 2.90 8.16
CA ALA A 96 -12.28 3.70 6.98
C ALA A 96 -11.03 4.18 6.22
N GLY A 97 -10.04 4.73 6.93
CA GLY A 97 -8.76 5.18 6.39
C GLY A 97 -7.98 4.01 5.78
N ALA A 98 -7.86 2.90 6.51
CA ALA A 98 -7.20 1.69 6.02
C ALA A 98 -7.88 1.14 4.75
N ARG A 99 -9.22 1.10 4.71
CA ARG A 99 -9.95 0.66 3.51
C ARG A 99 -9.69 1.60 2.33
N ARG A 100 -9.64 2.92 2.55
CA ARG A 100 -9.31 3.92 1.51
C ARG A 100 -7.84 3.87 1.07
N ARG A 101 -6.94 3.51 1.99
CA ARG A 101 -5.53 3.23 1.73
C ARG A 101 -5.32 2.03 0.82
N GLY A 102 -6.28 1.10 0.79
CA GLY A 102 -6.20 -0.13 0.00
C GLY A 102 -5.84 -1.37 0.83
N TYR A 103 -5.86 -1.27 2.16
CA TYR A 103 -5.70 -2.44 3.03
C TYR A 103 -6.89 -3.38 2.89
N THR A 104 -6.61 -4.67 2.87
CA THR A 104 -7.60 -5.72 2.64
C THR A 104 -8.09 -6.30 3.97
N ALA A 105 -9.35 -6.74 4.00
CA ALA A 105 -9.89 -7.43 5.16
C ALA A 105 -9.12 -8.73 5.45
N ALA A 106 -8.69 -9.45 4.41
CA ALA A 106 -7.85 -10.63 4.54
C ALA A 106 -6.46 -10.30 5.12
N GLY A 107 -5.87 -9.15 4.76
CA GLY A 107 -4.61 -8.70 5.35
C GLY A 107 -4.72 -8.39 6.84
N PHE A 108 -5.84 -7.80 7.28
CA PHE A 108 -6.11 -7.61 8.71
C PHE A 108 -6.30 -8.93 9.46
N LYS A 109 -7.02 -9.90 8.87
CA LYS A 109 -7.17 -11.24 9.48
C LYS A 109 -5.83 -11.94 9.63
N LEU A 110 -5.02 -11.94 8.57
CA LEU A 110 -3.67 -12.50 8.60
C LEU A 110 -2.78 -11.80 9.63
N PHE A 111 -2.92 -10.48 9.79
CA PHE A 111 -2.22 -9.72 10.81
C PHE A 111 -2.64 -10.14 12.22
N THR A 112 -3.94 -10.25 12.50
CA THR A 112 -4.44 -10.69 13.82
C THR A 112 -4.02 -12.12 14.15
N ASP A 113 -4.03 -13.02 13.16
CA ASP A 113 -3.58 -14.40 13.34
C ASP A 113 -2.08 -14.46 13.66
N ARG A 114 -1.28 -13.58 13.04
CA ARG A 114 0.17 -13.55 13.18
C ARG A 114 0.63 -12.97 14.52
N ILE A 115 -0.01 -11.92 15.02
CA ILE A 115 0.36 -11.30 16.30
C ILE A 115 -0.15 -12.10 17.50
N GLY A 116 -1.19 -12.92 17.30
CA GLY A 116 -1.82 -13.72 18.34
C GLY A 116 -2.52 -12.88 19.42
N VAL A 117 -2.93 -13.56 20.49
CA VAL A 117 -3.61 -12.95 21.63
C VAL A 117 -2.89 -13.37 22.91
N SER A 118 -2.52 -12.39 23.74
CA SER A 118 -1.86 -12.65 25.04
C SER A 118 -2.25 -11.59 26.06
N LYS A 119 -1.89 -11.80 27.33
CA LYS A 119 -1.98 -10.78 28.39
C LYS A 119 -0.71 -9.93 28.53
N ALA A 120 0.30 -10.14 27.68
CA ALA A 120 1.54 -9.37 27.75
C ALA A 120 1.44 -8.13 26.84
N ASP A 121 1.51 -6.95 27.44
CA ASP A 121 1.58 -5.69 26.69
C ASP A 121 2.87 -5.64 25.87
N SER A 122 2.72 -5.39 24.58
CA SER A 122 3.84 -5.28 23.65
C SER A 122 3.53 -4.29 22.52
N TRP A 123 4.59 -3.75 21.93
CA TRP A 123 4.51 -2.94 20.72
C TRP A 123 4.75 -3.84 19.51
N ILE A 124 3.79 -3.82 18.58
CA ILE A 124 3.90 -4.52 17.32
C ILE A 124 4.50 -3.57 16.29
N GLU A 125 5.50 -4.03 15.55
CA GLU A 125 6.10 -3.24 14.49
C GLU A 125 5.12 -3.02 13.33
N TYR A 126 4.98 -1.78 12.87
CA TYR A 126 4.10 -1.41 11.75
C TYR A 126 4.38 -2.22 10.48
N THR A 127 5.64 -2.61 10.28
CA THR A 127 6.08 -3.42 9.14
C THR A 127 5.39 -4.79 9.08
N ILE A 128 5.00 -5.36 10.22
CA ILE A 128 4.30 -6.65 10.27
C ILE A 128 2.90 -6.52 9.64
N LEU A 129 2.20 -5.42 9.93
CA LEU A 129 0.91 -5.12 9.30
C LEU A 129 1.07 -4.96 7.79
N GLU A 130 2.07 -4.19 7.36
CA GLU A 130 2.37 -4.01 5.94
C GLU A 130 2.75 -5.33 5.25
N ASP A 131 3.50 -6.21 5.90
CA ASP A 131 3.88 -7.52 5.36
C ASP A 131 2.64 -8.39 5.11
N CYS A 132 1.68 -8.39 6.03
CA CYS A 132 0.41 -9.09 5.83
C CYS A 132 -0.36 -8.53 4.62
N MET A 133 -0.36 -7.22 4.44
CA MET A 133 -0.99 -6.59 3.27
C MET A 133 -0.28 -6.97 1.97
N ARG A 134 1.07 -6.93 1.95
CA ARG A 134 1.88 -7.35 0.80
C ARG A 134 1.61 -8.79 0.43
N GLU A 135 1.55 -9.69 1.41
CA GLU A 135 1.35 -11.13 1.19
C GLU A 135 0.01 -11.41 0.51
N VAL A 136 -1.07 -10.81 1.02
CA VAL A 136 -2.41 -10.95 0.43
C VAL A 136 -2.46 -10.32 -0.97
N LEU A 137 -2.00 -9.08 -1.11
CA LEU A 137 -2.04 -8.37 -2.39
C LEU A 137 -1.13 -9.02 -3.45
N ASN A 138 -0.05 -9.67 -3.05
CA ASN A 138 0.81 -10.42 -3.96
C ASN A 138 0.07 -11.55 -4.68
N LEU A 139 -0.89 -12.19 -4.00
CA LEU A 139 -1.70 -13.27 -4.53
C LEU A 139 -2.93 -12.78 -5.30
N GLU A 140 -3.43 -11.59 -4.99
CA GLU A 140 -4.72 -11.10 -5.52
C GLU A 140 -4.57 -10.06 -6.63
N ALA A 141 -3.65 -9.10 -6.49
CA ALA A 141 -3.60 -7.92 -7.34
C ALA A 141 -2.99 -8.21 -8.71
N GLU A 142 -3.63 -7.74 -9.77
CA GLU A 142 -3.01 -7.82 -11.10
C GLU A 142 -1.83 -6.85 -11.22
N ARG A 143 -0.88 -7.19 -12.09
CA ARG A 143 0.32 -6.41 -12.36
C ARG A 143 0.01 -5.43 -13.48
N ARG A 144 0.45 -4.19 -13.29
CA ARG A 144 0.31 -3.08 -14.22
C ARG A 144 1.57 -2.25 -14.24
N ILE A 145 1.85 -1.60 -15.36
CA ILE A 145 3.03 -0.75 -15.52
C ILE A 145 2.64 0.70 -15.26
N ALA A 146 3.35 1.32 -14.33
CA ALA A 146 3.28 2.75 -14.07
C ALA A 146 4.70 3.28 -13.96
N VAL A 147 4.96 4.41 -14.62
CA VAL A 147 6.19 5.15 -14.54
C VAL A 147 5.98 6.35 -13.61
N LEU A 148 6.55 6.29 -12.41
CA LEU A 148 6.26 7.24 -11.32
C LEU A 148 7.06 8.54 -11.43
N ASP A 149 8.32 8.48 -11.86
CA ASP A 149 9.16 9.64 -12.17
C ASP A 149 9.57 9.58 -13.65
N PRO A 150 8.71 10.05 -14.57
CA PRO A 150 8.91 9.83 -16.00
C PRO A 150 10.09 10.64 -16.56
N ILE A 151 10.94 9.94 -17.33
CA ILE A 151 11.88 10.52 -18.30
C ILE A 151 11.63 9.89 -19.67
N LYS A 152 11.80 10.68 -20.73
CA LYS A 152 11.56 10.23 -22.10
C LYS A 152 12.70 9.32 -22.56
N LEU A 153 12.36 8.21 -23.20
CA LEU A 153 13.29 7.32 -23.90
C LEU A 153 12.90 7.27 -25.37
N VAL A 154 13.83 7.59 -26.27
CA VAL A 154 13.64 7.54 -27.72
C VAL A 154 14.45 6.40 -28.30
N ILE A 155 13.77 5.50 -29.04
CA ILE A 155 14.41 4.41 -29.78
C ILE A 155 14.75 4.92 -31.18
N ASP A 156 15.99 5.35 -31.41
CA ASP A 156 16.39 6.10 -32.60
C ASP A 156 16.16 5.31 -33.90
N ASN A 157 16.47 4.01 -33.86
CA ASN A 157 16.33 3.09 -35.00
C ASN A 157 14.93 2.44 -35.11
N TYR A 158 13.94 2.85 -34.32
CA TYR A 158 12.56 2.38 -34.45
C TYR A 158 11.81 3.18 -35.53
N PRO A 159 10.97 2.53 -36.37
CA PRO A 159 10.20 3.22 -37.39
C PRO A 159 9.26 4.30 -36.82
N GLU A 160 9.22 5.46 -37.47
CA GLU A 160 8.26 6.52 -37.15
C GLU A 160 6.82 6.05 -37.33
N ASP A 161 5.90 6.58 -36.52
CA ASP A 161 4.45 6.29 -36.57
C ASP A 161 4.07 4.81 -36.52
N SER A 162 4.99 3.95 -36.04
CA SER A 162 4.75 2.53 -35.86
C SER A 162 4.47 2.21 -34.39
N SER A 163 3.60 1.22 -34.19
CA SER A 163 3.34 0.64 -32.88
C SER A 163 3.22 -0.88 -33.00
N GLU A 164 3.67 -1.58 -31.98
CA GLU A 164 3.60 -3.03 -31.95
C GLU A 164 3.08 -3.56 -30.62
N ASP A 165 2.30 -4.63 -30.68
CA ASP A 165 1.78 -5.29 -29.50
C ASP A 165 2.88 -6.11 -28.79
N CYS A 166 3.12 -5.75 -27.54
CA CYS A 166 3.81 -6.57 -26.54
C CYS A 166 2.79 -7.20 -25.59
N PHE A 167 3.09 -8.39 -25.07
CA PHE A 167 2.16 -9.14 -24.22
C PHE A 167 2.69 -9.29 -22.80
N ALA A 168 2.08 -8.58 -21.86
CA ALA A 168 2.40 -8.63 -20.44
C ALA A 168 1.43 -9.55 -19.70
N PRO A 169 1.88 -10.54 -18.90
CA PRO A 169 1.00 -11.33 -18.05
C PRO A 169 0.30 -10.44 -17.02
N ASN A 170 -0.99 -10.67 -16.78
CA ASN A 170 -1.74 -9.97 -15.73
C ASN A 170 -1.28 -10.36 -14.33
N HIS A 171 -0.77 -11.58 -14.17
CA HIS A 171 -0.26 -12.05 -12.87
C HIS A 171 0.76 -13.18 -13.08
N PRO A 172 1.94 -13.14 -12.42
CA PRO A 172 3.00 -14.12 -12.65
C PRO A 172 2.65 -15.54 -12.17
N LEU A 173 1.83 -15.66 -11.13
CA LEU A 173 1.41 -16.95 -10.55
C LEU A 173 0.03 -17.44 -11.02
N LYS A 174 -0.65 -16.69 -11.89
CA LYS A 174 -2.03 -16.97 -12.33
C LYS A 174 -2.14 -16.90 -13.86
N PRO A 175 -1.63 -17.90 -14.59
CA PRO A 175 -1.67 -17.92 -16.05
C PRO A 175 -3.10 -17.85 -16.61
N GLU A 176 -4.10 -18.28 -15.85
CA GLU A 176 -5.52 -18.21 -16.18
C GLU A 176 -6.05 -16.78 -16.33
N LEU A 177 -5.38 -15.78 -15.73
CA LEU A 177 -5.69 -14.35 -15.95
C LEU A 177 -5.15 -13.83 -17.29
N GLY A 178 -4.42 -14.65 -18.04
CA GLY A 178 -3.95 -14.35 -19.38
C GLY A 178 -2.90 -13.23 -19.42
N LYS A 179 -2.78 -12.65 -20.62
CA LYS A 179 -1.90 -11.52 -20.92
C LYS A 179 -2.72 -10.34 -21.41
N ARG A 180 -2.22 -9.13 -21.16
CA ARG A 180 -2.72 -7.88 -21.71
C ARG A 180 -1.75 -7.33 -22.74
N VAL A 181 -2.28 -6.54 -23.66
CA VAL A 181 -1.50 -5.83 -24.66
C VAL A 181 -0.90 -4.58 -24.02
N VAL A 182 0.39 -4.35 -24.27
CA VAL A 182 1.10 -3.10 -24.00
C VAL A 182 1.73 -2.68 -25.32
N GLN A 183 1.35 -1.53 -25.86
CA GLN A 183 1.86 -1.08 -27.14
C GLN A 183 3.25 -0.47 -26.99
N LEU A 184 4.20 -0.95 -27.79
CA LEU A 184 5.52 -0.36 -27.95
C LEU A 184 5.49 0.64 -29.10
N SER A 185 6.14 1.79 -28.90
CA SER A 185 6.33 2.83 -29.93
C SER A 185 7.76 3.35 -29.86
N LYS A 186 8.13 4.21 -30.82
CA LYS A 186 9.43 4.89 -30.83
C LYS A 186 9.74 5.65 -29.54
N GLU A 187 8.76 6.37 -29.02
CA GLU A 187 8.88 7.17 -27.81
C GLU A 187 8.24 6.46 -26.62
N LEU A 188 8.99 6.33 -25.52
CA LEU A 188 8.57 5.67 -24.29
C LEU A 188 8.79 6.59 -23.09
N TRP A 189 8.09 6.31 -22.00
CA TRP A 189 8.42 6.77 -20.66
C TRP A 189 9.08 5.62 -19.89
N ILE A 190 10.16 5.94 -19.18
CA ILE A 190 10.84 5.06 -18.22
C ILE A 190 11.03 5.81 -16.89
N GLU A 191 11.41 5.10 -15.83
CA GLU A 191 11.79 5.77 -14.59
C GLU A 191 13.07 6.57 -14.77
N ARG A 192 13.11 7.77 -14.19
CA ARG A 192 14.32 8.58 -14.11
C ARG A 192 15.47 7.83 -13.45
N GLU A 193 15.18 7.04 -12.41
CA GLU A 193 16.17 6.22 -11.70
C GLU A 193 16.71 5.03 -12.53
N ASP A 194 16.08 4.71 -13.67
CA ASP A 194 16.54 3.66 -14.58
C ASP A 194 17.56 4.16 -15.61
N PHE A 195 17.92 5.45 -15.57
CA PHE A 195 19.05 6.01 -16.33
C PHE A 195 20.10 6.69 -15.43
N MET A 196 21.37 6.43 -15.71
CA MET A 196 22.51 7.17 -15.16
C MET A 196 23.52 7.42 -16.26
N GLU A 197 23.99 8.65 -16.41
CA GLU A 197 25.08 8.93 -17.36
C GLU A 197 26.41 8.32 -16.89
N VAL A 198 26.69 8.42 -15.59
CA VAL A 198 27.85 7.79 -14.94
C VAL A 198 27.31 6.74 -13.94
N PRO A 199 27.44 5.44 -14.24
CA PRO A 199 26.84 4.40 -13.42
C PRO A 199 27.54 4.28 -12.07
N SER A 200 26.77 4.14 -10.99
CA SER A 200 27.31 3.74 -9.70
C SER A 200 27.70 2.24 -9.71
N LYS A 201 28.55 1.82 -8.77
CA LYS A 201 28.91 0.41 -8.62
C LYS A 201 27.65 -0.44 -8.40
N GLY A 202 27.50 -1.53 -9.17
CA GLY A 202 26.34 -2.43 -9.08
C GLY A 202 25.10 -1.94 -9.82
N TYR A 203 25.18 -0.83 -10.56
CA TYR A 203 24.10 -0.35 -11.40
C TYR A 203 24.07 -1.09 -12.74
N PHE A 204 22.95 -1.71 -13.08
CA PHE A 204 22.80 -2.54 -14.28
C PHE A 204 21.69 -2.07 -15.24
N ARG A 205 21.09 -0.89 -14.99
CA ARG A 205 20.06 -0.30 -15.88
C ARG A 205 20.72 0.56 -16.97
N LEU A 206 20.04 1.56 -17.53
CA LEU A 206 20.57 2.32 -18.67
C LEU A 206 21.69 3.26 -18.24
N PHE A 207 22.80 3.16 -18.94
CA PHE A 207 23.90 4.13 -19.00
C PHE A 207 24.54 4.01 -20.38
N PRO A 208 25.23 5.03 -20.90
CA PRO A 208 25.83 4.98 -22.23
C PRO A 208 26.59 3.67 -22.48
N ASP A 209 26.34 3.06 -23.64
CA ASP A 209 26.84 1.76 -24.09
C ASP A 209 26.30 0.51 -23.37
N ASN A 210 25.55 0.62 -22.29
CA ASN A 210 24.93 -0.53 -21.65
C ASN A 210 23.66 -0.99 -22.35
N MET A 211 23.36 -2.28 -22.22
CA MET A 211 22.13 -2.88 -22.69
C MET A 211 21.23 -3.29 -21.53
N VAL A 212 19.93 -3.04 -21.70
CA VAL A 212 18.87 -3.49 -20.78
C VAL A 212 17.73 -4.11 -21.56
N ARG A 213 16.90 -4.91 -20.89
CA ARG A 213 15.63 -5.36 -21.46
C ARG A 213 14.52 -4.43 -21.03
N LEU A 214 13.82 -3.89 -22.03
CA LEU A 214 12.49 -3.35 -21.85
C LEU A 214 11.56 -4.53 -21.54
N ARG A 215 11.01 -4.57 -20.33
CA ARG A 215 10.18 -5.70 -19.89
C ARG A 215 9.03 -5.92 -20.87
N TYR A 216 8.85 -7.15 -21.36
CA TYR A 216 7.88 -7.52 -22.41
C TYR A 216 8.14 -6.97 -23.82
N GLY A 217 9.16 -6.12 -24.00
CA GLY A 217 9.58 -5.58 -25.28
C GLY A 217 10.92 -6.17 -25.73
N TYR A 218 11.81 -5.30 -26.19
CA TYR A 218 13.12 -5.64 -26.76
C TYR A 218 14.28 -5.44 -25.77
N VAL A 219 15.44 -5.96 -26.13
CA VAL A 219 16.72 -5.45 -25.60
C VAL A 219 17.07 -4.15 -26.33
N VAL A 220 17.46 -3.14 -25.55
CA VAL A 220 17.91 -1.84 -26.07
C VAL A 220 19.30 -1.51 -25.57
N LYS A 221 20.10 -0.83 -26.39
CA LYS A 221 21.42 -0.30 -26.07
C LYS A 221 21.33 1.22 -25.92
N CYS A 222 21.73 1.76 -24.78
CA CYS A 222 21.78 3.21 -24.56
C CYS A 222 22.85 3.85 -25.46
N THR A 223 22.49 4.85 -26.24
CA THR A 223 23.41 5.62 -27.11
C THR A 223 23.83 6.94 -26.47
N GLY A 224 22.97 7.53 -25.64
CA GLY A 224 23.29 8.79 -24.95
C GLY A 224 22.08 9.42 -24.29
N CYS A 225 22.18 10.72 -23.99
CA CYS A 225 21.10 11.50 -23.44
C CYS A 225 21.21 12.98 -23.80
N GLU A 226 20.07 13.67 -23.80
CA GLU A 226 19.95 15.12 -23.88
C GLU A 226 19.79 15.73 -22.49
N LYS A 227 20.28 16.96 -22.33
CA LYS A 227 20.20 17.72 -21.08
C LYS A 227 19.61 19.11 -21.33
N ASP A 228 18.91 19.63 -20.34
CA ASP A 228 18.51 21.04 -20.31
C ASP A 228 19.68 21.97 -19.94
N ALA A 229 19.43 23.27 -19.91
CA ALA A 229 20.42 24.30 -19.58
C ALA A 229 20.94 24.21 -18.13
N GLN A 230 20.23 23.49 -17.25
CA GLN A 230 20.60 23.25 -15.85
C GLN A 230 21.34 21.92 -15.67
N GLY A 231 21.52 21.15 -16.75
CA GLY A 231 22.20 19.86 -16.75
C GLY A 231 21.30 18.67 -16.38
N ASN A 232 19.98 18.87 -16.25
CA ASN A 232 19.06 17.78 -15.98
C ASN A 232 18.81 16.98 -17.24
N VAL A 233 18.79 15.65 -17.12
CA VAL A 233 18.51 14.77 -18.26
C VAL A 233 17.02 14.85 -18.64
N THR A 234 16.76 15.16 -19.90
CA THR A 234 15.41 15.34 -20.46
C THR A 234 14.99 14.17 -21.33
N VAL A 235 15.92 13.64 -22.15
CA VAL A 235 15.68 12.54 -23.08
C VAL A 235 16.85 11.56 -23.02
N VAL A 236 16.54 10.27 -22.97
CA VAL A 236 17.51 9.18 -23.12
C VAL A 236 17.35 8.61 -24.53
N HIS A 237 18.46 8.33 -25.20
CA HIS A 237 18.47 7.75 -26.53
C HIS A 237 18.97 6.31 -26.48
N CYS A 238 18.35 5.44 -27.27
CA CYS A 238 18.76 4.06 -27.40
C CYS A 238 18.49 3.49 -28.80
N GLU A 239 19.13 2.36 -29.08
CA GLU A 239 18.82 1.53 -30.24
C GLU A 239 18.26 0.18 -29.77
N TYR A 240 17.19 -0.31 -30.38
CA TYR A 240 16.66 -1.65 -30.09
C TYR A 240 17.30 -2.71 -30.98
N LEU A 241 17.32 -3.95 -30.49
CA LEU A 241 17.79 -5.13 -31.22
C LEU A 241 16.57 -5.90 -31.77
N PRO A 242 16.31 -5.91 -33.10
CA PRO A 242 15.07 -6.44 -33.67
C PRO A 242 14.79 -7.92 -33.37
N ASP A 243 15.82 -8.75 -33.23
CA ASP A 243 15.67 -10.19 -32.99
C ASP A 243 15.39 -10.56 -31.51
N THR A 244 15.17 -9.56 -30.65
CA THR A 244 15.07 -9.75 -29.19
C THR A 244 13.66 -9.54 -28.62
N LYS A 245 12.62 -9.46 -29.47
CA LYS A 245 11.24 -9.23 -29.04
C LYS A 245 10.79 -10.30 -28.03
N SER A 246 10.40 -9.89 -26.83
CA SER A 246 9.98 -10.85 -25.79
C SER A 246 8.82 -11.73 -26.28
N GLY A 247 8.95 -13.04 -26.07
CA GLY A 247 7.93 -14.02 -26.45
C GLY A 247 8.07 -14.59 -27.87
N THR A 248 9.08 -14.18 -28.64
CA THR A 248 9.43 -14.81 -29.93
C THR A 248 10.59 -15.81 -29.78
N PRO A 249 10.73 -16.78 -30.71
CA PRO A 249 11.90 -17.67 -30.75
C PRO A 249 13.21 -16.87 -30.86
N GLY A 250 14.21 -17.22 -30.04
CA GLY A 250 15.50 -16.53 -30.04
C GLY A 250 15.53 -15.21 -29.26
N SER A 251 14.41 -14.80 -28.65
CA SER A 251 14.34 -13.54 -27.91
C SER A 251 15.32 -13.45 -26.73
N ASP A 252 15.77 -14.58 -26.18
CA ASP A 252 16.77 -14.65 -25.10
C ASP A 252 18.22 -14.81 -25.59
N SER A 253 18.46 -14.65 -26.90
CA SER A 253 19.81 -14.73 -27.52
C SER A 253 20.80 -13.72 -26.92
N VAL A 254 20.31 -12.55 -26.50
CA VAL A 254 21.10 -11.50 -25.85
C VAL A 254 20.79 -11.46 -24.37
N LYS A 255 21.79 -11.83 -23.55
CA LYS A 255 21.70 -11.77 -22.09
C LYS A 255 22.10 -10.39 -21.58
N VAL A 256 21.22 -9.78 -20.80
CA VAL A 256 21.43 -8.49 -20.13
C VAL A 256 21.23 -8.64 -18.63
N LYS A 257 21.85 -7.74 -17.84
CA LYS A 257 21.78 -7.78 -16.38
C LYS A 257 20.59 -6.99 -15.80
N GLY A 258 20.11 -5.98 -16.53
CA GLY A 258 19.03 -5.10 -16.10
C GLY A 258 17.76 -5.28 -16.91
N ASN A 259 16.62 -5.26 -16.21
CA ASN A 259 15.28 -5.20 -16.79
C ASN A 259 14.59 -3.96 -16.23
N ILE A 260 14.01 -3.14 -17.11
CA ILE A 260 13.28 -1.92 -16.73
C ILE A 260 11.86 -1.98 -17.27
N HIS A 261 10.92 -1.38 -16.54
CA HIS A 261 9.55 -1.21 -17.01
C HIS A 261 9.42 0.11 -17.77
N TRP A 262 8.40 0.19 -18.63
CA TRP A 262 8.22 1.29 -19.56
C TRP A 262 6.76 1.35 -20.00
N VAL A 263 6.32 2.52 -20.44
CA VAL A 263 5.04 2.70 -21.14
C VAL A 263 5.26 3.52 -22.40
N SER A 264 4.50 3.27 -23.47
CA SER A 264 4.57 4.06 -24.69
C SER A 264 4.08 5.49 -24.45
N ALA A 265 4.83 6.50 -24.90
CA ALA A 265 4.43 7.89 -24.75
C ALA A 265 3.15 8.23 -25.54
N ASN A 266 2.88 7.52 -26.64
CA ASN A 266 1.70 7.72 -27.49
C ASN A 266 0.43 7.06 -26.93
N HIS A 267 0.57 6.05 -26.06
CA HIS A 267 -0.55 5.22 -25.58
C HIS A 267 -0.75 5.27 -24.07
N ALA A 268 0.25 5.76 -23.32
CA ALA A 268 0.12 6.01 -21.90
C ALA A 268 -0.83 7.17 -21.62
N TYR A 269 -1.23 7.31 -20.37
CA TYR A 269 -1.95 8.49 -19.90
C TYR A 269 -1.35 8.98 -18.58
N GLU A 270 -1.41 10.30 -18.39
CA GLU A 270 -1.01 10.92 -17.13
C GLU A 270 -2.10 10.70 -16.07
N ALA A 271 -1.68 10.27 -14.87
CA ALA A 271 -2.57 10.13 -13.72
C ALA A 271 -1.96 10.71 -12.45
N GLU A 272 -2.82 11.13 -11.52
CA GLU A 272 -2.43 11.50 -10.17
C GLU A 272 -2.19 10.24 -9.33
N ILE A 273 -1.05 10.20 -8.64
CA ILE A 273 -0.73 9.16 -7.66
C ILE A 273 -0.38 9.82 -6.33
N ARG A 274 -0.99 9.32 -5.25
CA ARG A 274 -0.73 9.72 -3.87
C ARG A 274 0.17 8.70 -3.19
N MET A 275 1.41 9.11 -3.00
CA MET A 275 2.48 8.34 -2.38
C MET A 275 2.40 8.52 -0.87
N TYR A 276 1.58 7.70 -0.23
CA TYR A 276 1.46 7.73 1.22
C TYR A 276 2.61 6.99 1.90
N ASP A 277 3.00 7.48 3.07
CA ASP A 277 3.95 6.90 4.01
C ASP A 277 3.33 6.88 5.42
N ARG A 278 4.12 6.54 6.44
CA ARG A 278 3.72 6.59 7.86
C ARG A 278 3.39 8.04 8.25
N LEU A 279 2.32 8.21 9.04
CA LEU A 279 1.90 9.54 9.51
C LEU A 279 2.91 10.15 10.49
N PHE A 280 3.58 9.33 11.28
CA PHE A 280 4.57 9.74 12.26
C PHE A 280 5.95 9.20 11.88
N LYS A 281 6.99 9.99 12.19
CA LYS A 281 8.40 9.62 12.00
C LYS A 281 9.04 8.97 13.24
N ASP A 282 8.43 9.12 14.41
CA ASP A 282 8.84 8.48 15.67
C ASP A 282 8.07 7.17 15.87
N PRO A 283 8.73 6.07 16.28
CA PRO A 283 8.07 4.78 16.52
C PRO A 283 7.05 4.83 17.67
N HIS A 284 7.18 5.76 18.62
CA HIS A 284 6.30 5.92 19.77
C HIS A 284 5.80 7.38 19.89
N PRO A 285 4.85 7.81 19.03
CA PRO A 285 4.47 9.23 18.93
C PRO A 285 3.91 9.83 20.22
N GLY A 286 4.54 10.91 20.68
CA GLY A 286 4.21 11.58 21.95
C GLY A 286 4.58 10.79 23.19
N SER A 287 5.63 9.97 23.12
CA SER A 287 6.27 9.36 24.29
C SER A 287 7.00 10.41 25.14
N GLY A 288 7.00 10.22 26.47
CA GLY A 288 7.74 11.06 27.42
C GLY A 288 7.25 12.51 27.51
N ASP A 289 5.93 12.72 27.61
CA ASP A 289 5.26 14.03 27.65
C ASP A 289 5.47 14.94 26.43
N ARG A 290 6.06 14.42 25.35
CA ARG A 290 6.23 15.15 24.10
C ARG A 290 4.89 15.34 23.41
N ASP A 291 4.73 16.51 22.79
CA ASP A 291 3.62 16.78 21.89
C ASP A 291 3.76 15.89 20.63
N PHE A 292 2.84 14.93 20.48
CA PHE A 292 2.84 13.97 19.38
C PHE A 292 2.70 14.63 17.99
N LEU A 293 2.19 15.87 17.91
CA LEU A 293 2.11 16.60 16.65
C LEU A 293 3.50 16.92 16.07
N LYS A 294 4.53 17.07 16.93
CA LYS A 294 5.92 17.29 16.51
C LYS A 294 6.55 16.06 15.85
N ASP A 295 5.95 14.89 16.08
CA ASP A 295 6.38 13.61 15.52
C ASP A 295 5.75 13.34 14.14
N ILE A 296 4.86 14.22 13.64
CA ILE A 296 4.27 14.07 12.31
C ILE A 296 5.38 14.07 11.24
N ASN A 297 5.25 13.12 10.30
CA ASN A 297 6.07 13.03 9.11
C ASN A 297 5.53 14.04 8.05
N PRO A 298 6.30 15.08 7.71
CA PRO A 298 5.88 16.04 6.68
C PRO A 298 5.75 15.40 5.29
N ASN A 299 6.43 14.26 5.07
CA ASN A 299 6.38 13.48 3.83
C ASN A 299 5.40 12.29 3.94
N SER A 300 4.44 12.33 4.87
CA SER A 300 3.44 11.27 5.06
C SER A 300 2.52 11.07 3.85
N VAL A 301 2.43 12.05 2.96
CA VAL A 301 1.81 11.93 1.65
C VAL A 301 2.46 12.91 0.67
N THR A 302 2.81 12.42 -0.51
CA THR A 302 3.22 13.26 -1.65
C THR A 302 2.37 12.92 -2.85
N THR A 303 1.86 13.93 -3.55
CA THR A 303 1.13 13.74 -4.80
C THR A 303 2.08 13.93 -5.98
N ILE A 304 2.10 12.96 -6.88
CA ILE A 304 2.91 12.97 -8.09
C ILE A 304 2.04 12.78 -9.34
N LYS A 305 2.57 13.19 -10.49
CA LYS A 305 2.03 12.86 -11.80
C LYS A 305 2.88 11.75 -12.40
N ALA A 306 2.23 10.69 -12.85
CA ALA A 306 2.87 9.51 -13.38
C ALA A 306 2.29 9.13 -14.75
N GLN A 307 3.04 8.34 -15.53
CA GLN A 307 2.60 7.83 -16.82
C GLN A 307 2.21 6.36 -16.69
N LEU A 308 0.95 6.04 -16.96
CA LEU A 308 0.36 4.73 -16.70
C LEU A 308 0.02 4.02 -18.01
N GLU A 309 0.09 2.70 -18.02
CA GLU A 309 -0.42 1.91 -19.15
C GLU A 309 -1.94 2.10 -19.32
N LEU A 310 -2.41 2.11 -20.57
CA LEU A 310 -3.79 2.48 -20.92
C LEU A 310 -4.86 1.67 -20.19
N SER A 311 -4.60 0.40 -19.90
CA SER A 311 -5.55 -0.50 -19.22
C SER A 311 -5.98 0.02 -17.84
N LEU A 312 -5.14 0.81 -17.18
CA LEU A 312 -5.45 1.40 -15.87
C LEU A 312 -6.50 2.49 -15.96
N LYS A 313 -6.78 3.07 -17.14
CA LYS A 313 -7.75 4.17 -17.31
C LYS A 313 -9.18 3.74 -16.97
N GLU A 314 -9.45 2.44 -17.11
CA GLU A 314 -10.74 1.81 -16.80
C GLU A 314 -10.79 1.20 -15.39
N ALA A 315 -9.77 1.46 -14.55
CA ALA A 315 -9.73 0.97 -13.18
C ALA A 315 -10.96 1.45 -12.39
N LYS A 316 -11.63 0.50 -11.73
CA LYS A 316 -12.81 0.79 -10.93
C LYS A 316 -12.40 1.31 -9.55
N PRO A 317 -13.20 2.18 -8.91
CA PRO A 317 -12.96 2.59 -7.54
C PRO A 317 -12.78 1.38 -6.61
N ALA A 318 -11.75 1.43 -5.75
CA ALA A 318 -11.30 0.36 -4.86
C ALA A 318 -10.66 -0.87 -5.51
N GLU A 319 -10.44 -0.88 -6.83
CA GLU A 319 -9.65 -1.92 -7.49
C GLU A 319 -8.16 -1.75 -7.16
N SER A 320 -7.48 -2.88 -6.91
CA SER A 320 -6.09 -2.91 -6.45
C SER A 320 -5.16 -3.54 -7.48
N PHE A 321 -3.99 -2.94 -7.64
CA PHE A 321 -2.98 -3.34 -8.60
C PHE A 321 -1.60 -3.38 -7.95
N GLN A 322 -0.72 -4.26 -8.43
CA GLN A 322 0.70 -4.08 -8.23
C GLN A 322 1.25 -3.24 -9.38
N PHE A 323 1.75 -2.04 -9.08
CA PHE A 323 2.61 -1.32 -10.02
C PHE A 323 3.99 -1.96 -9.96
N GLU A 324 4.40 -2.52 -11.09
CA GLU A 324 5.63 -3.30 -11.18
C GLU A 324 6.83 -2.52 -10.64
N ARG A 325 7.66 -3.19 -9.83
CA ARG A 325 8.83 -2.62 -9.13
C ARG A 325 8.57 -1.55 -8.07
N HIS A 326 7.35 -1.05 -7.93
CA HIS A 326 7.02 0.03 -6.98
C HIS A 326 6.33 -0.46 -5.72
N GLY A 327 5.19 -1.12 -5.88
CA GLY A 327 4.34 -1.46 -4.76
C GLY A 327 2.93 -1.79 -5.18
N TYR A 328 2.04 -1.80 -4.20
CA TYR A 328 0.63 -2.01 -4.40
C TYR A 328 -0.12 -0.68 -4.29
N PHE A 329 -1.08 -0.51 -5.18
CA PHE A 329 -1.84 0.71 -5.35
C PHE A 329 -3.32 0.37 -5.46
N VAL A 330 -4.17 1.29 -5.02
CA VAL A 330 -5.62 1.18 -5.14
C VAL A 330 -6.17 2.40 -5.84
N ALA A 331 -7.13 2.23 -6.75
CA ALA A 331 -7.91 3.34 -7.27
C ALA A 331 -8.75 3.94 -6.14
N ASP A 332 -8.51 5.20 -5.78
CA ASP A 332 -9.16 5.87 -4.66
C ASP A 332 -10.68 5.81 -4.80
N ARG A 333 -11.35 5.33 -3.76
CA ARG A 333 -12.79 5.05 -3.78
C ARG A 333 -13.68 6.29 -3.90
N LYS A 334 -13.15 7.48 -3.56
CA LYS A 334 -13.90 8.74 -3.54
C LYS A 334 -13.55 9.60 -4.75
N ASP A 335 -12.28 9.64 -5.10
CA ASP A 335 -11.74 10.61 -6.06
C ASP A 335 -11.51 9.98 -7.45
N SER A 336 -11.54 8.65 -7.58
CA SER A 336 -11.51 8.00 -8.90
C SER A 336 -12.86 8.08 -9.59
N VAL A 337 -12.86 8.59 -10.81
CA VAL A 337 -14.03 8.63 -11.70
C VAL A 337 -13.72 7.94 -13.02
N ALA A 338 -14.76 7.57 -13.78
CA ALA A 338 -14.59 6.88 -15.06
C ALA A 338 -13.64 7.66 -16.00
N GLY A 339 -12.61 6.97 -16.51
CA GLY A 339 -11.60 7.54 -17.40
C GLY A 339 -10.55 8.44 -16.73
N LYS A 340 -10.66 8.71 -15.43
CA LYS A 340 -9.70 9.51 -14.65
C LYS A 340 -9.53 8.94 -13.22
N PRO A 341 -8.91 7.76 -13.09
CA PRO A 341 -8.61 7.18 -11.79
C PRO A 341 -7.51 7.99 -11.06
N VAL A 342 -7.60 8.03 -9.73
CA VAL A 342 -6.57 8.57 -8.84
C VAL A 342 -6.06 7.41 -7.99
N PHE A 343 -4.76 7.17 -7.97
CA PHE A 343 -4.22 6.00 -7.26
C PHE A 343 -3.59 6.37 -5.92
N ASN A 344 -3.90 5.60 -4.88
CA ASN A 344 -3.22 5.68 -3.59
C ASN A 344 -2.20 4.55 -3.48
N ARG A 345 -0.98 4.83 -3.03
CA ARG A 345 -0.02 3.78 -2.68
C ARG A 345 -0.49 3.08 -1.40
N THR A 346 -0.90 1.82 -1.52
CA THR A 346 -1.28 0.97 -0.40
C THR A 346 -0.06 0.65 0.46
N VAL A 347 0.95 0.02 -0.14
CA VAL A 347 2.18 -0.41 0.53
C VAL A 347 3.29 -0.58 -0.51
N THR A 348 4.53 -0.29 -0.13
CA THR A 348 5.71 -0.53 -0.97
C THR A 348 5.97 -2.03 -1.15
N LEU A 349 6.71 -2.40 -2.20
CA LEU A 349 7.31 -3.74 -2.24
C LEU A 349 8.28 -3.91 -1.06
N ARG A 350 8.54 -5.16 -0.70
CA ARG A 350 9.52 -5.48 0.33
C ARG A 350 10.88 -5.00 -0.16
N ASP A 351 11.52 -4.13 0.62
CA ASP A 351 12.85 -3.65 0.30
C ASP A 351 13.83 -4.81 0.46
N ALA A 352 14.37 -5.32 -0.65
CA ALA A 352 15.29 -6.47 -0.63
C ALA A 352 16.65 -6.10 0.01
N TRP A 353 16.90 -4.81 0.23
CA TRP A 353 18.18 -4.25 0.67
C TRP A 353 18.21 -3.78 2.12
N GLN A 354 17.06 -3.75 2.81
CA GLN A 354 17.00 -3.56 4.26
C GLN A 354 16.98 -4.92 4.94
N LYS A 355 18.17 -5.50 5.12
CA LYS A 355 18.44 -6.55 6.10
C LYS A 355 19.39 -6.02 7.16
#